data_AF-K9GTT5-F1
#
_entry.id   AF-K9GTT5-F1
#
_cell.length_a   1.000
_cell.length_b   1.000
_cell.length_c   1.000
_cell.angle_alpha   90.00
_cell.angle_beta   90.00
_cell.angle_gamma   90.00
#
_symmetry.space_group_name_H-M   'P 1'
#
loop_
_entity.id
_entity.type
_entity.pdbx_description
1 polymer ?
#
loop_
_entity_poly.entity_id
_entity_poly.type
_entity_poly.pdbx_seq_one_letter_code
_entity_poly.pdbx_strand_id
1 'polypeptide(L)'
;MSPPRQPILFLTSPEHGQSNVALAVAEEFLHRGEFEIHVASFKELSARVQAINDKPEYNQVLHFHPIAGPSLSEIVTRTVSDICHRPGLAGTRYACNIINISVLGWKPDEYILSYWSCLEILKDVRPVVVVADPLLHLGLDAARSIDSRIVILWPVPLKDIVATVQPKAGIFWKYPL
;
A
#
# COMPACT_ATOMS: atom_id res chain seq x y z
N MET A 1 14.59 -29.52 14.39
CA MET A 1 14.41 -28.49 13.36
C MET A 1 13.18 -27.69 13.76
N SER A 2 13.30 -26.37 13.90
CA SER A 2 12.12 -25.52 14.12
C SER A 2 11.19 -25.61 12.90
N PRO A 3 9.86 -25.54 13.07
CA PRO A 3 8.94 -25.55 11.94
C PRO A 3 9.23 -24.37 10.99
N PRO A 4 8.96 -24.50 9.68
CA PRO A 4 9.15 -23.42 8.73
C PRO A 4 8.27 -22.24 9.13
N ARG A 5 8.85 -21.04 9.13
CA ARG A 5 8.11 -19.80 9.41
C ARG A 5 7.10 -19.56 8.30
N GLN A 6 5.93 -19.05 8.67
CA GLN A 6 4.89 -18.72 7.71
C GLN A 6 5.14 -17.33 7.13
N PRO A 7 4.96 -17.12 5.82
CA PRO A 7 5.21 -15.83 5.19
C PRO A 7 4.05 -14.85 5.38
N ILE A 8 4.37 -13.61 5.75
CA ILE A 8 3.48 -12.44 5.71
C ILE A 8 3.95 -11.53 4.59
N LEU A 9 3.04 -11.10 3.71
CA LEU A 9 3.35 -10.19 2.60
C LEU A 9 2.71 -8.83 2.83
N PHE A 10 3.54 -7.78 2.85
CA PHE A 10 3.11 -6.39 2.83
C PHE A 10 3.07 -5.88 1.40
N LEU A 11 1.92 -5.40 0.94
CA LEU A 11 1.74 -4.72 -0.34
C LEU A 11 1.56 -3.22 -0.08
N THR A 12 2.50 -2.38 -0.51
CA THR A 12 2.45 -0.94 -0.23
C THR A 12 3.05 -0.10 -1.36
N SER A 13 2.53 1.11 -1.56
CA SER A 13 3.14 2.11 -2.44
C SER A 13 4.42 2.70 -1.81
N PRO A 14 5.42 3.17 -2.58
CA PRO A 14 6.73 3.55 -2.05
C PRO A 14 6.72 4.91 -1.34
N GLU A 15 5.68 5.71 -1.53
CA GLU A 15 5.54 7.04 -0.96
C GLU A 15 5.65 6.98 0.56
N HIS A 16 6.44 7.88 1.14
CA HIS A 16 6.67 7.90 2.59
C HIS A 16 5.37 7.96 3.39
N GLY A 17 4.41 8.76 2.94
CA GLY A 17 3.12 8.90 3.60
C GLY A 17 2.32 7.60 3.63
N GLN A 18 2.55 6.67 2.70
CA GLN A 18 1.86 5.37 2.63
C GLN A 18 2.66 4.24 3.30
N SER A 19 3.91 4.04 2.86
CA SER A 19 4.74 2.88 3.26
C SER A 19 5.25 2.92 4.70
N ASN A 20 5.30 4.08 5.36
CA ASN A 20 5.86 4.18 6.71
C ASN A 20 5.18 3.22 7.70
N VAL A 21 3.85 3.13 7.66
CA VAL A 21 3.10 2.25 8.57
C VAL A 21 3.36 0.78 8.26
N ALA A 22 3.44 0.41 6.97
CA ALA A 22 3.72 -0.95 6.55
C ALA A 22 5.12 -1.40 6.98
N LEU A 23 6.16 -0.56 6.78
CA LEU A 23 7.52 -0.87 7.21
C LEU A 23 7.64 -0.95 8.72
N ALA A 24 7.00 -0.05 9.48
CA ALA A 24 7.04 -0.08 10.94
C ALA A 24 6.42 -1.38 11.50
N VAL A 25 5.28 -1.81 10.95
CA VAL A 25 4.65 -3.08 11.34
C VAL A 25 5.50 -4.28 10.90
N ALA A 26 6.07 -4.25 9.70
CA ALA A 26 6.97 -5.30 9.21
C ALA A 26 8.22 -5.45 10.09
N GLU A 27 8.81 -4.34 10.53
CA GLU A 27 9.96 -4.29 11.43
C GLU A 27 9.64 -4.86 12.82
N GLU A 28 8.45 -4.58 13.35
CA GLU A 28 7.98 -5.19 14.61
C GLU A 28 7.84 -6.72 14.48
N PHE A 29 7.29 -7.23 13.37
CA PHE A 29 7.25 -8.67 13.13
C PHE A 29 8.65 -9.28 12.92
N LEU A 30 9.55 -8.51 12.32
CA LEU A 30 10.95 -8.90 12.17
C LEU A 30 11.61 -9.11 13.53
N HIS A 31 11.38 -8.19 14.47
CA HIS A 31 11.86 -8.26 15.85
C HIS A 31 11.32 -9.47 16.60
N ARG A 32 10.04 -9.82 16.43
CA ARG A 32 9.43 -11.00 17.07
C ARG A 32 9.99 -12.33 16.57
N GLY A 33 10.40 -12.40 15.30
CA GLY A 33 11.04 -13.60 14.77
C GLY A 33 10.10 -14.78 14.47
N GLU A 34 8.78 -14.57 14.53
CA GLU A 34 7.76 -15.62 14.40
C GLU A 34 7.41 -15.94 12.94
N PHE A 35 7.46 -14.93 12.07
CA PHE A 35 7.04 -15.02 10.66
C PHE A 35 8.18 -14.63 9.73
N GLU A 36 8.14 -15.15 8.51
CA GLU A 36 8.98 -14.69 7.40
C GLU A 36 8.32 -13.46 6.78
N ILE A 37 9.07 -12.37 6.62
CA ILE A 37 8.47 -11.07 6.29
C ILE A 37 8.87 -10.65 4.88
N HIS A 38 7.86 -10.44 4.04
CA HIS A 38 8.00 -10.05 2.65
C HIS A 38 7.37 -8.67 2.44
N VAL A 39 8.03 -7.83 1.66
CA VAL A 39 7.51 -6.51 1.26
C VAL A 39 7.54 -6.45 -0.26
N ALA A 40 6.37 -6.27 -0.88
CA ALA A 40 6.29 -5.93 -2.29
C ALA A 40 5.89 -4.47 -2.48
N SER A 41 6.70 -3.77 -3.27
CA SER A 41 6.53 -2.35 -3.59
C SER A 41 7.36 -2.03 -4.84
N PHE A 42 7.33 -0.78 -5.27
CA PHE A 42 8.15 -0.30 -6.38
C PHE A 42 9.60 -0.10 -5.93
N LYS A 43 10.52 -0.07 -6.90
CA LYS A 43 11.96 -0.12 -6.67
C LYS A 43 12.47 0.96 -5.70
N GLU A 44 11.81 2.11 -5.66
CA GLU A 44 12.11 3.25 -4.78
C GLU A 44 12.10 2.86 -3.29
N LEU A 45 11.28 1.89 -2.88
CA LEU A 45 11.21 1.45 -1.49
C LEU A 45 12.39 0.55 -1.07
N SER A 46 13.10 -0.05 -2.03
CA SER A 46 14.17 -1.04 -1.77
C SER A 46 15.26 -0.54 -0.82
N ALA A 47 15.69 0.72 -0.98
CA ALA A 47 16.73 1.31 -0.14
C ALA A 47 16.32 1.39 1.34
N ARG A 48 15.02 1.61 1.60
CA ARG A 48 14.48 1.68 2.97
C ARG A 48 14.35 0.30 3.59
N VAL A 49 14.01 -0.71 2.79
CA VAL A 49 14.03 -2.11 3.24
C VAL A 49 15.47 -2.56 3.54
N GLN A 50 16.43 -2.19 2.69
CA GLN A 50 17.85 -2.47 2.94
C GLN A 50 18.34 -1.83 4.24
N ALA A 51 17.98 -0.57 4.50
CA ALA A 51 18.35 0.12 5.74
C ALA A 51 17.80 -0.57 7.00
N ILE A 52 16.67 -1.28 6.92
CA ILE A 52 16.16 -2.10 8.03
C ILE A 52 16.99 -3.39 8.15
N ASN A 53 17.31 -4.03 7.03
CA ASN A 53 18.12 -5.25 7.00
C ASN A 53 19.56 -5.06 7.49
N ASP A 54 20.12 -3.86 7.34
CA ASP A 54 21.47 -3.53 7.79
C ASP A 54 21.57 -3.35 9.32
N LYS A 55 20.44 -3.33 10.04
CA LYS A 55 20.42 -3.25 11.51
C LYS A 55 20.85 -4.59 12.11
N PRO A 56 21.83 -4.61 13.04
CA PRO A 56 22.36 -5.85 13.63
C PRO A 56 21.41 -6.52 14.62
N GLU A 57 20.26 -5.91 14.91
CA GLU A 57 19.32 -6.30 15.95
C GLU A 57 18.44 -7.50 15.55
N TYR A 58 18.38 -7.84 14.26
CA TYR A 58 17.46 -8.84 13.73
C TYR A 58 18.19 -10.11 13.31
N ASN A 59 17.62 -11.26 13.71
CA ASN A 59 18.11 -12.58 13.32
C ASN A 59 17.56 -13.05 11.96
N GLN A 60 16.82 -12.19 11.26
CA GLN A 60 16.22 -12.43 9.95
C GLN A 60 16.13 -11.12 9.18
N VAL A 61 15.90 -11.21 7.87
CA VAL A 61 15.83 -10.06 6.95
C VAL A 61 14.42 -9.93 6.37
N LEU A 62 14.07 -8.71 5.97
CA LEU A 62 12.94 -8.42 5.12
C LEU A 62 13.25 -8.81 3.67
N HIS A 63 12.39 -9.64 3.08
CA HIS A 63 12.48 -10.03 1.68
C HIS A 63 11.76 -9.01 0.79
N PHE A 64 12.50 -8.28 -0.04
CA PHE A 64 11.93 -7.28 -0.94
C PHE A 64 11.58 -7.87 -2.31
N HIS A 65 10.37 -7.56 -2.81
CA HIS A 65 9.85 -8.00 -4.09
C HIS A 65 9.48 -6.77 -4.95
N PRO A 66 10.25 -6.44 -5.99
CA PRO A 66 9.96 -5.27 -6.82
C PRO A 66 8.71 -5.51 -7.68
N ILE A 67 7.76 -4.59 -7.62
CA ILE A 67 6.59 -4.54 -8.51
C ILE A 67 7.00 -3.84 -9.80
N ALA A 68 6.64 -4.43 -10.95
CA ALA A 68 6.86 -3.83 -12.25
C ALA A 68 5.86 -2.70 -12.56
N GLY A 69 6.27 -1.74 -13.39
CA GLY A 69 5.42 -0.61 -13.81
C GLY A 69 5.70 0.68 -13.02
N PRO A 70 4.96 1.76 -13.31
CA PRO A 70 5.18 3.07 -12.69
C PRO A 70 4.63 3.11 -11.27
N SER A 71 5.35 3.78 -10.37
CA SER A 71 4.86 4.14 -9.04
C SER A 71 3.74 5.20 -9.09
N LEU A 72 3.00 5.35 -7.99
CA LEU A 72 1.98 6.39 -7.87
C LEU A 72 2.58 7.80 -8.05
N SER A 73 3.77 8.04 -7.50
CA SER A 73 4.51 9.30 -7.68
C SER A 73 4.80 9.62 -9.16
N GLU A 74 5.19 8.63 -9.96
CA GLU A 74 5.42 8.81 -11.39
C GLU A 74 4.11 9.12 -12.14
N ILE A 75 3.01 8.46 -11.75
CA ILE A 75 1.67 8.72 -12.31
C ILE A 75 1.20 10.13 -11.97
N VAL A 76 1.36 10.56 -10.72
CA VAL A 76 0.99 11.92 -10.28
C VAL A 76 1.79 12.96 -11.07
N THR A 77 3.12 12.77 -11.16
CA THR A 77 4.02 13.73 -11.82
C THR A 77 3.67 13.96 -13.29
N ARG A 78 3.19 12.93 -14.00
CA ARG A 78 2.80 13.07 -15.42
C ARG A 78 1.36 13.53 -15.63
N THR A 79 0.46 13.33 -14.66
CA THR A 79 -0.97 13.61 -14.81
C THR A 79 -1.39 14.94 -14.19
N VAL A 80 -0.66 15.42 -13.20
CA VAL A 80 -1.01 16.61 -12.42
C VAL A 80 0.19 17.54 -12.34
N SER A 81 0.02 18.75 -12.88
CA SER A 81 1.06 19.79 -12.85
C SER A 81 1.17 20.50 -11.51
N ASP A 82 0.05 20.62 -10.77
CA ASP A 82 -0.03 21.26 -9.46
C ASP A 82 -1.25 20.72 -8.70
N ILE A 83 -1.10 20.53 -7.39
CA ILE A 83 -2.17 20.15 -6.46
C ILE A 83 -2.84 21.38 -5.82
N CYS A 84 -2.30 22.58 -6.02
CA CYS A 84 -2.89 23.81 -5.50
C CYS A 84 -4.21 24.12 -6.20
N HIS A 85 -5.21 24.46 -5.38
CA HIS A 85 -6.53 24.85 -5.84
C HIS A 85 -6.98 26.11 -5.11
N ARG A 86 -7.90 26.87 -5.73
CA ARG A 86 -8.49 28.05 -5.08
C ARG A 86 -9.29 27.63 -3.83
N PRO A 87 -9.48 28.51 -2.85
CA PRO A 87 -10.44 28.25 -1.77
C PRO A 87 -11.89 28.30 -2.29
N GLY A 88 -12.80 27.66 -1.55
CA GLY A 88 -14.24 27.64 -1.84
C GLY A 88 -14.70 26.47 -2.71
N LEU A 89 -16.02 26.34 -2.89
CA LEU A 89 -16.67 25.17 -3.51
C LEU A 89 -16.11 24.80 -4.89
N ALA A 90 -15.84 25.80 -5.73
CA ALA A 90 -15.28 25.59 -7.07
C ALA A 90 -13.87 24.97 -7.00
N GLY A 91 -13.05 25.43 -6.06
CA GLY A 91 -11.72 24.89 -5.84
C GLY A 91 -11.73 23.52 -5.19
N THR A 92 -12.64 23.26 -4.24
CA THR A 92 -12.85 21.91 -3.67
C THR A 92 -13.24 20.91 -4.74
N ARG A 93 -14.19 21.26 -5.63
CA ARG A 93 -14.57 20.39 -6.75
C ARG A 93 -13.38 20.09 -7.67
N TYR A 94 -12.55 21.09 -7.95
CA TYR A 94 -11.34 20.92 -8.74
C TYR A 94 -10.32 20.00 -8.03
N ALA A 95 -10.12 20.19 -6.73
CA ALA A 95 -9.25 19.35 -5.90
C ALA A 95 -9.69 17.88 -5.90
N CYS A 96 -10.98 17.61 -5.73
CA CYS A 96 -11.51 16.24 -5.81
C CYS A 96 -11.23 15.60 -7.18
N ASN A 97 -11.33 16.38 -8.25
CA ASN A 97 -11.02 15.88 -9.59
C ASN A 97 -9.52 15.58 -9.76
N ILE A 98 -8.64 16.45 -9.26
CA ILE A 98 -7.19 16.22 -9.25
C ILE A 98 -6.88 14.90 -8.52
N ILE A 99 -7.42 14.70 -7.32
CA ILE A 99 -7.16 13.49 -6.52
C ILE A 99 -7.57 12.23 -7.30
N ASN A 100 -8.75 12.25 -7.93
CA ASN A 100 -9.20 11.12 -8.75
C ASN A 100 -8.24 10.83 -9.91
N ILE A 101 -7.78 11.87 -10.62
CA ILE A 101 -6.82 11.74 -11.73
C ILE A 101 -5.47 11.20 -11.21
N SER A 102 -4.98 11.72 -10.08
CA SER A 102 -3.72 11.31 -9.47
C SER A 102 -3.71 9.84 -9.07
N VAL A 103 -4.80 9.36 -8.45
CA VAL A 103 -4.89 7.99 -7.91
C VAL A 103 -5.24 6.97 -8.99
N LEU A 104 -6.10 7.34 -9.95
CA LEU A 104 -6.61 6.44 -10.99
C LEU A 104 -5.93 6.64 -12.36
N GLY A 105 -4.87 7.45 -12.44
CA GLY A 105 -4.19 7.84 -13.68
C GLY A 105 -3.35 6.75 -14.35
N TRP A 106 -3.63 5.49 -14.08
CA TRP A 106 -2.96 4.34 -14.68
C TRP A 106 -3.35 4.18 -16.15
N LYS A 107 -2.38 3.90 -17.03
CA LYS A 107 -2.73 3.40 -18.37
C LYS A 107 -3.12 1.93 -18.26
N PRO A 108 -4.01 1.42 -19.14
CA PRO A 108 -4.44 0.02 -19.10
C PRO A 108 -3.27 -0.98 -19.08
N ASP A 109 -2.29 -0.81 -19.97
CA ASP A 109 -1.15 -1.74 -20.06
C ASP A 109 -0.25 -1.69 -18.81
N GLU A 110 -0.07 -0.49 -18.24
CA GLU A 110 0.71 -0.30 -17.01
C GLU A 110 0.02 -0.97 -15.81
N TYR A 111 -1.29 -0.77 -15.68
CA TYR A 111 -2.09 -1.39 -14.64
C TYR A 111 -2.01 -2.92 -14.73
N ILE A 112 -2.22 -3.48 -15.94
CA ILE A 112 -2.20 -4.92 -16.16
C ILE A 112 -0.80 -5.50 -15.89
N LEU A 113 0.27 -4.82 -16.32
CA LEU A 113 1.65 -5.23 -16.03
C LEU A 113 1.90 -5.31 -14.51
N SER A 114 1.56 -4.26 -13.78
CA SER A 114 1.76 -4.22 -12.32
C SER A 114 0.87 -5.24 -11.60
N TYR A 115 -0.36 -5.44 -12.05
CA TYR A 115 -1.26 -6.48 -11.55
C TYR A 115 -0.66 -7.88 -11.68
N TRP A 116 -0.15 -8.25 -12.87
CA TRP A 116 0.47 -9.56 -13.07
C TRP A 116 1.73 -9.73 -12.23
N SER A 117 2.55 -8.68 -12.12
CA SER A 117 3.72 -8.69 -11.25
C SER A 117 3.36 -8.96 -9.78
N CYS A 118 2.32 -8.30 -9.25
CA CYS A 118 1.83 -8.61 -7.90
C CYS A 118 1.29 -10.03 -7.77
N LEU A 119 0.58 -10.52 -8.78
CA LEU A 119 0.02 -11.86 -8.77
C LEU A 119 1.11 -12.95 -8.78
N GLU A 120 2.19 -12.75 -9.52
CA GLU A 120 3.37 -13.63 -9.51
C GLU A 120 4.02 -13.66 -8.13
N ILE A 121 4.28 -12.49 -7.54
CA ILE A 121 4.83 -12.39 -6.17
C ILE A 121 3.95 -13.13 -5.16
N LEU A 122 2.62 -12.95 -5.23
CA LEU A 122 1.68 -13.64 -4.35
C LEU A 122 1.73 -15.17 -4.50
N LYS A 123 1.84 -15.67 -5.75
CA LYS A 123 1.95 -17.11 -6.05
C LYS A 123 3.27 -17.71 -5.60
N ASP A 124 4.36 -16.94 -5.66
CA ASP A 124 5.69 -17.37 -5.25
C ASP A 124 5.83 -17.38 -3.73
N VAL A 125 5.41 -16.30 -3.07
CA VAL A 125 5.50 -16.14 -1.61
C VAL A 125 4.50 -17.03 -0.87
N ARG A 126 3.29 -17.22 -1.43
CA ARG A 126 2.16 -17.94 -0.79
C ARG A 126 1.92 -17.50 0.66
N PRO A 127 1.68 -16.19 0.91
CA PRO A 127 1.54 -15.66 2.24
C PRO A 127 0.32 -16.21 2.98
N VAL A 128 0.44 -16.42 4.29
CA VAL A 128 -0.72 -16.78 5.13
C VAL A 128 -1.68 -15.61 5.34
N VAL A 129 -1.17 -14.37 5.18
CA VAL A 129 -1.93 -13.14 5.18
C VAL A 129 -1.21 -12.07 4.35
N VAL A 130 -2.00 -11.31 3.59
CA VAL A 130 -1.56 -10.13 2.84
C VAL A 130 -1.96 -8.90 3.62
N VAL A 131 -0.99 -8.09 4.01
CA VAL A 131 -1.21 -6.77 4.61
C VAL A 131 -1.15 -5.74 3.48
N ALA A 132 -2.30 -5.17 3.12
CA ALA A 132 -2.43 -4.33 1.94
C ALA A 132 -2.71 -2.87 2.28
N ASP A 133 -1.94 -1.98 1.64
CA ASP A 133 -2.28 -0.57 1.44
C ASP A 133 -3.47 -0.48 0.48
N PRO A 134 -4.61 0.12 0.88
CA PRO A 134 -5.79 0.22 0.03
C PRO A 134 -5.60 1.11 -1.21
N LEU A 135 -4.59 1.99 -1.24
CA LEU A 135 -4.29 2.81 -2.42
C LEU A 135 -3.50 2.04 -3.50
N LEU A 136 -2.86 0.92 -3.15
CA LEU A 136 -2.21 0.05 -4.13
C LEU A 136 -3.25 -0.91 -4.75
N HIS A 137 -4.18 -0.35 -5.53
CA HIS A 137 -5.35 -1.09 -6.05
C HIS A 137 -4.97 -2.36 -6.81
N LEU A 138 -3.96 -2.29 -7.69
CA LEU A 138 -3.45 -3.44 -8.45
C LEU A 138 -3.01 -4.62 -7.56
N GLY A 139 -2.40 -4.33 -6.41
CA GLY A 139 -1.94 -5.36 -5.49
C GLY A 139 -3.10 -5.97 -4.72
N LEU A 140 -4.06 -5.13 -4.32
CA LEU A 140 -5.29 -5.56 -3.66
C LEU A 140 -6.17 -6.42 -4.58
N ASP A 141 -6.29 -6.05 -5.85
CA ASP A 141 -7.06 -6.78 -6.85
C ASP A 141 -6.37 -8.11 -7.19
N ALA A 142 -5.03 -8.14 -7.29
CA ALA A 142 -4.28 -9.39 -7.43
C ALA A 142 -4.48 -10.32 -6.22
N ALA A 143 -4.42 -9.81 -4.99
CA ALA A 143 -4.65 -10.60 -3.78
C ALA A 143 -6.08 -11.17 -3.69
N ARG A 144 -7.08 -10.38 -4.09
CA ARG A 144 -8.48 -10.82 -4.17
C ARG A 144 -8.69 -11.90 -5.22
N SER A 145 -7.97 -11.84 -6.36
CA SER A 145 -8.13 -12.80 -7.46
C SER A 145 -7.78 -14.26 -7.08
N ILE A 146 -6.99 -14.46 -6.03
CA ILE A 146 -6.57 -15.76 -5.51
C ILE A 146 -7.12 -16.07 -4.11
N ASP A 147 -8.17 -15.35 -3.69
CA ASP A 147 -8.83 -15.51 -2.38
C ASP A 147 -7.85 -15.46 -1.19
N SER A 148 -6.86 -14.56 -1.26
CA SER A 148 -5.92 -14.35 -0.15
C SER A 148 -6.64 -13.80 1.08
N ARG A 149 -6.16 -14.17 2.27
CA ARG A 149 -6.55 -13.49 3.51
C ARG A 149 -5.94 -12.11 3.52
N ILE A 150 -6.76 -11.06 3.52
CA ILE A 150 -6.31 -9.67 3.42
C ILE A 150 -6.60 -8.93 4.72
N VAL A 151 -5.59 -8.19 5.20
CA VAL A 151 -5.71 -7.19 6.26
C VAL A 151 -5.38 -5.85 5.66
N ILE A 152 -6.25 -4.85 5.85
CA ILE A 152 -6.01 -3.49 5.38
C ILE A 152 -5.18 -2.74 6.42
N LEU A 153 -4.06 -2.18 6.01
CA LEU A 153 -3.23 -1.30 6.83
C LEU A 153 -3.06 0.03 6.11
N TRP A 154 -3.57 1.11 6.71
CA TRP A 154 -3.63 2.42 6.05
C TRP A 154 -3.23 3.54 7.03
N PRO A 155 -2.41 4.52 6.65
CA PRO A 155 -1.92 5.56 7.54
C PRO A 155 -2.90 6.74 7.63
N VAL A 156 -4.19 6.44 7.73
CA VAL A 156 -5.24 7.45 7.95
C VAL A 156 -6.04 7.08 9.19
N PRO A 157 -6.59 8.07 9.92
CA PRO A 157 -7.44 7.78 11.05
C PRO A 157 -8.73 7.09 10.61
N LEU A 158 -9.29 6.27 11.51
CA LEU A 158 -10.51 5.50 11.26
C LEU A 158 -11.66 6.36 10.72
N LYS A 159 -11.77 7.63 11.14
CA LYS A 159 -12.80 8.57 10.67
C LYS A 159 -12.86 8.69 9.15
N ASP A 160 -11.71 8.64 8.48
CA ASP A 160 -11.62 8.83 7.03
C ASP A 160 -12.04 7.56 6.27
N ILE A 161 -11.97 6.41 6.93
CA ILE A 161 -12.43 5.11 6.42
C ILE A 161 -13.95 4.99 6.58
N VAL A 162 -14.46 5.35 7.74
CA VAL A 162 -15.87 5.11 8.07
C VAL A 162 -16.81 6.18 7.52
N ALA A 163 -16.29 7.32 7.07
CA ALA A 163 -17.09 8.47 6.62
C ALA A 163 -18.20 8.08 5.63
N THR A 164 -17.90 7.22 4.65
CA THR A 164 -18.83 6.83 3.57
C THR A 164 -19.78 5.68 3.94
N VAL A 165 -19.55 4.98 5.06
CA VAL A 165 -20.34 3.81 5.49
C VAL A 165 -21.22 4.11 6.71
N GLN A 166 -21.22 5.36 7.21
CA GLN A 166 -21.99 5.72 8.40
C GLN A 166 -23.50 5.74 8.12
N PRO A 167 -24.30 4.95 8.84
CA PRO A 167 -25.75 4.94 8.65
C PRO A 167 -26.37 6.25 9.13
N LYS A 168 -27.56 6.56 8.59
CA LYS A 168 -28.40 7.68 9.01
C LYS A 168 -27.65 9.02 9.00
N ALA A 169 -26.82 9.27 8.00
CA ALA A 169 -26.04 10.51 7.86
C ALA A 169 -25.10 10.82 9.06
N GLY A 170 -24.64 9.79 9.77
CA GLY A 170 -23.78 9.94 10.96
C GLY A 170 -22.49 10.72 10.73
N ILE A 171 -22.05 10.85 9.47
CA ILE A 171 -20.92 11.69 9.05
C ILE A 171 -21.02 13.14 9.56
N PHE A 172 -22.23 13.68 9.76
CA PHE A 172 -22.39 15.07 10.21
C PHE A 172 -22.23 15.31 11.72
N TRP A 173 -22.19 14.26 12.56
CA TRP A 173 -22.14 14.45 14.03
C TRP A 173 -21.36 13.39 14.83
N LYS A 174 -20.97 12.25 14.24
CA LYS A 174 -20.12 11.26 14.92
C LYS A 174 -18.65 11.47 14.62
N TYR A 175 -18.36 11.64 13.33
CA TYR A 175 -17.02 11.90 12.81
C TYR A 175 -17.11 13.05 11.81
N PRO A 176 -17.40 14.28 12.29
CA PRO A 176 -17.48 15.43 11.41
C PRO A 176 -16.15 15.65 10.69
N LEU A 177 -16.24 15.97 9.39
CA LEU A 177 -15.12 16.36 8.52
C LEU A 177 -14.63 17.77 8.83
#